data_AF-A0A2H5Z191-F1
#
_entry.id   AF-A0A2H5Z191-F1
#
_cell.length_a   1.000
_cell.length_b   1.000
_cell.length_c   1.000
_cell.angle_alpha   90.00
_cell.angle_beta   90.00
_cell.angle_gamma   90.00
#
_symmetry.space_group_name_H-M   'P 1'
#
loop_
_entity.id
_entity.type
_entity.pdbx_description
1 polymer ?
#
loop_
_entity_poly.entity_id
_entity_poly.type
_entity_poly.pdbx_seq_one_letter_code
_entity_poly.pdbx_strand_id
1 'polypeptide(L)' 'MLVELQELMRVLAYYQGPVHGQWDAATRRAYAALIGNENFEERIPLDADWIDRAVLEYLRELARRRQG' A
#
# COMPACT_ATOMS: atom_id res chain seq x y z
N MET A 1 -0.89 5.80 10.46
CA MET A 1 -0.13 5.03 9.45
C MET A 1 -1.03 4.15 8.59
N LEU A 2 -1.85 3.24 9.16
CA LEU A 2 -2.63 2.33 8.32
C LEU A 2 -3.72 3.01 7.45
N VAL A 3 -4.37 4.05 7.98
CA VAL A 3 -5.28 4.92 7.20
C VAL A 3 -4.58 5.51 5.98
N GLU A 4 -3.36 6.04 6.17
CA GLU A 4 -2.57 6.62 5.08
C GLU A 4 -2.20 5.56 4.03
N LEU A 5 -1.80 4.35 4.46
CA LEU A 5 -1.49 3.27 3.54
C LEU A 5 -2.72 2.83 2.72
N GLN A 6 -3.90 2.75 3.34
CA GLN A 6 -5.15 2.48 2.61
C GLN A 6 -5.49 3.59 1.60
N GLU A 7 -5.25 4.86 1.95
CA GLU A 7 -5.41 5.98 1.02
C GLU A 7 -4.45 5.89 -0.16
N LEU A 8 -3.17 5.61 0.09
CA LEU A 8 -2.18 5.42 -0.97
C LEU A 8 -2.58 4.26 -1.90
N MET A 9 -2.93 3.10 -1.34
CA MET A 9 -3.39 1.96 -2.13
C MET A 9 -4.64 2.29 -2.94
N ARG A 10 -5.53 3.15 -2.43
CA ARG A 10 -6.72 3.60 -3.16
C ARG A 10 -6.38 4.50 -4.34
N VAL A 11 -5.51 5.50 -4.14
CA VAL A 11 -5.02 6.38 -5.22
C VAL A 11 -4.29 5.58 -6.29
N LEU A 12 -3.53 4.55 -5.89
CA LEU A 12 -2.79 3.67 -6.78
C LEU A 12 -3.66 2.54 -7.39
N ALA A 13 -4.97 2.52 -7.12
CA ALA A 13 -5.97 1.55 -7.59
C ALA A 13 -5.82 0.09 -7.09
N TYR A 14 -5.01 -0.14 -6.06
CA TYR A 14 -4.87 -1.45 -5.39
C TYR A 14 -5.96 -1.72 -4.35
N TYR A 15 -6.60 -0.68 -3.79
CA TYR A 15 -7.62 -0.79 -2.76
C TYR A 15 -8.91 -0.03 -3.13
N GLN A 16 -10.05 -0.70 -3.07
CA GLN A 16 -11.38 -0.12 -3.39
C GLN A 16 -12.32 -0.12 -2.18
N GLY A 17 -11.83 -0.54 -1.01
CA GLY A 17 -12.61 -0.61 0.23
C GLY A 17 -12.64 0.72 1.00
N PRO A 18 -13.40 0.75 2.12
CA PRO A 18 -13.44 1.91 3.00
C PRO A 18 -12.12 2.13 3.71
N VAL A 19 -11.68 3.39 3.82
CA VAL A 19 -10.50 3.76 4.60
C VAL A 19 -10.89 3.81 6.09
N HIS A 20 -10.66 2.72 6.80
CA HIS A 20 -11.06 2.55 8.20
C HIS A 20 -9.88 2.31 9.15
N GLY A 21 -8.66 2.18 8.64
CA GLY A 21 -7.45 1.98 9.44
C GLY A 21 -7.38 0.64 10.18
N GLN A 22 -8.01 -0.42 9.66
CA GLN A 22 -7.94 -1.76 10.23
C GLN A 22 -7.23 -2.71 9.26
N TRP A 23 -6.44 -3.64 9.80
CA TRP A 23 -5.69 -4.63 9.02
C TRP A 23 -6.58 -5.83 8.68
N ASP A 24 -7.64 -5.58 7.93
CA ASP A 24 -8.63 -6.59 7.57
C ASP A 24 -8.18 -7.43 6.36
N ALA A 25 -9.03 -8.37 5.92
CA ALA A 25 -8.73 -9.23 4.77
C ALA A 25 -8.62 -8.43 3.46
N ALA A 26 -9.42 -7.37 3.28
CA ALA A 26 -9.36 -6.55 2.08
C ALA A 26 -8.06 -5.74 2.01
N THR A 27 -7.64 -5.16 3.13
CA THR A 27 -6.39 -4.39 3.24
C THR A 27 -5.17 -5.28 3.00
N ARG A 28 -5.15 -6.49 3.58
CA ARG A 28 -4.07 -7.48 3.35
C ARG A 28 -3.94 -7.90 1.89
N ARG A 29 -5.07 -8.14 1.21
CA ARG A 29 -5.05 -8.48 -0.23
C ARG A 29 -4.51 -7.34 -1.07
N ALA A 30 -4.96 -6.10 -0.81
CA ALA A 30 -4.46 -4.93 -1.53
C ALA A 30 -2.96 -4.69 -1.26
N TYR A 31 -2.52 -4.92 -0.02
CA TYR A 31 -1.12 -4.79 0.36
C TYR A 31 -0.23 -5.79 -0.37
N ALA A 32 -0.59 -7.08 -0.36
CA ALA A 32 0.16 -8.10 -1.09
C ALA A 32 0.21 -7.80 -2.59
N ALA A 33 -0.90 -7.36 -3.19
CA ALA A 33 -0.94 -6.98 -4.60
C ALA A 33 -0.03 -5.78 -4.91
N LEU A 34 0.02 -4.79 -4.02
CA LEU A 34 0.91 -3.64 -4.14
C LEU A 34 2.38 -4.07 -4.06
N ILE A 35 2.76 -4.83 -3.03
CA ILE A 35 4.16 -5.26 -2.83
C ILE A 35 4.63 -6.14 -3.99
N GLY A 36 3.80 -7.06 -4.48
CA GLY A 36 4.14 -7.91 -5.61
C GLY A 36 4.22 -7.17 -6.95
N ASN A 37 3.22 -6.34 -7.27
CA ASN A 37 3.20 -5.62 -8.55
C ASN A 37 4.29 -4.56 -8.67
N GLU A 38 4.68 -3.93 -7.57
CA GLU A 38 5.77 -2.95 -7.53
C GLU A 38 7.15 -3.60 -7.27
N ASN A 39 7.21 -4.94 -7.19
CA ASN A 39 8.42 -5.74 -6.99
C ASN A 39 9.22 -5.39 -5.71
N PHE A 40 8.50 -5.24 -4.59
CA PHE A 40 9.09 -4.95 -3.27
C PHE A 40 9.31 -6.18 -2.39
N GLU A 41 9.06 -7.39 -2.92
CA GLU A 41 9.11 -8.65 -2.16
C GLU A 41 10.50 -8.96 -1.56
N GLU A 42 11.58 -8.49 -2.18
CA GLU A 42 12.95 -8.63 -1.64
C GLU A 42 13.17 -7.83 -0.35
N ARG A 43 12.33 -6.82 -0.10
CA ARG A 43 12.43 -5.93 1.07
C ARG A 43 11.33 -6.18 2.07
N ILE A 44 10.13 -6.55 1.60
CA ILE A 44 8.95 -6.71 2.43
C ILE A 44 8.25 -8.02 2.03
N PRO A 45 8.15 -9.01 2.94
CA PRO A 45 7.34 -10.20 2.69
C PRO A 45 5.89 -9.84 2.35
N LEU A 46 5.25 -10.59 1.45
CA LEU A 46 3.86 -10.34 1.03
C LEU A 46 2.84 -10.42 2.17
N ASP A 47 3.16 -11.17 3.22
CA ASP A 47 2.34 -11.35 4.42
C ASP A 47 2.72 -10.42 5.59
N ALA A 48 3.66 -9.49 5.37
CA ALA A 48 4.08 -8.52 6.37
C ALA A 48 2.95 -7.56 6.75
N ASP A 49 2.88 -7.21 8.03
CA ASP A 49 2.00 -6.19 8.60
C ASP A 49 2.71 -4.85 8.87
N TRP A 50 3.92 -4.70 8.33
CA TRP A 50 4.76 -3.51 8.38
C TRP A 50 5.19 -3.11 6.97
N ILE A 51 5.54 -1.83 6.80
CA ILE A 51 6.06 -1.29 5.55
C ILE A 51 7.44 -0.67 5.75
N ASP A 52 8.35 -0.94 4.83
CA ASP A 52 9.66 -0.28 4.78
C ASP A 52 9.48 1.23 4.56
N ARG A 53 10.26 2.04 5.28
CA ARG A 53 10.14 3.50 5.22
C ARG A 53 10.43 4.06 3.82
N ALA A 54 11.44 3.57 3.12
CA ALA A 54 11.78 4.05 1.78
C ALA A 54 10.70 3.66 0.76
N VAL A 55 10.10 2.47 0.92
CA VAL A 55 8.94 2.06 0.12
C VAL A 55 7.76 3.00 0.38
N LEU A 56 7.46 3.33 1.64
CA LEU A 56 6.39 4.28 1.97
C LEU A 56 6.62 5.66 1.34
N GLU A 57 7.84 6.21 1.42
CA GLU A 57 8.14 7.49 0.76
C GLU A 57 8.00 7.41 -0.76
N TYR A 58 8.45 6.31 -1.38
CA TYR A 58 8.26 6.07 -2.80
C TYR A 58 6.77 6.06 -3.18
N LEU A 59 5.92 5.36 -2.42
CA LEU A 59 4.48 5.29 -2.67
C LEU A 59 3.81 6.66 -2.56
N ARG A 60 4.25 7.51 -1.63
CA ARG A 60 3.78 8.90 -1.53
C ARG A 60 4.11 9.69 -2.79
N GLU A 61 5.34 9.58 -3.31
CA GLU A 61 5.71 10.23 -4.57
C GLU A 61 4.97 9.67 -5.78
N LEU A 62 4.72 8.37 -5.81
CA LEU A 62 3.98 7.72 -6.88
C LEU A 62 2.51 8.17 -6.90
N ALA A 63 1.89 8.26 -5.72
CA ALA A 63 0.51 8.75 -5.58
C ALA A 63 0.39 10.21 -6.03
N ARG A 64 1.34 11.08 -5.66
CA ARG A 64 1.40 12.48 -6.14
C ARG A 64 1.42 12.57 -7.66
N ARG A 65 2.22 11.73 -8.33
CA ARG A 65 2.35 11.69 -9.79
C ARG A 65 1.09 11.22 -10.53
N ARG A 66 0.24 10.41 -9.88
CA ARG A 66 -1.03 9.95 -10.47
C ARG A 66 -2.16 10.97 -10.36
N GLN A 67 -2.01 11.97 -9.49
CA GLN A 67 -3.02 12.99 -9.23
C GLN A 67 -2.73 14.34 -9.91
N GLY A 68 -1.53 14.53 -10.45
CA GLY A 68 -1.15 15.69 -11.28
C GLY A 68 -1.20 15.35 -12.76
#